data_AF-A0A4Q6B6F8-F1
#
_entry.id   AF-A0A4Q6B6F8-F1
#
_cell.length_a   1.000
_cell.length_b   1.000
_cell.length_c   1.000
_cell.angle_alpha   90.00
_cell.angle_beta   90.00
_cell.angle_gamma   90.00
#
_symmetry.space_group_name_H-M   'P 1'
#
loop_
_entity.id
_entity.type
_entity.pdbx_description
1 polymer ?
#
loop_
_entity_poly.entity_id
_entity_poly.type
_entity_poly.pdbx_seq_one_letter_code
_entity_poly.pdbx_strand_id
1 'polypeptide(L)'
;MKNIHRLLPAFTLLSFCFFSCGENKTPDYSLLVKEMNLKTGAVISCGPADKEFGEVSFAISANPEAAEDFNLGVKLLHSFEYDEAEKVFARIIN
;
A
#
# COMPACT_ATOMS: atom_id res chain seq x y z
N MET A 1 24.37 -32.95 39.01
CA MET A 1 24.16 -32.35 37.67
C MET A 1 23.18 -33.21 36.84
N LYS A 2 21.91 -33.37 37.25
CA LYS A 2 20.94 -34.29 36.61
C LYS A 2 19.82 -33.60 35.80
N ASN A 3 19.78 -32.27 35.77
CA ASN A 3 18.67 -31.51 35.18
C ASN A 3 18.91 -31.05 33.73
N ILE A 4 20.10 -31.29 33.18
CA ILE A 4 20.49 -30.78 31.85
C ILE A 4 19.78 -31.52 30.71
N HIS A 5 19.48 -32.81 30.89
CA HIS A 5 18.74 -33.62 29.91
C HIS A 5 17.25 -33.24 29.80
N ARG A 6 16.68 -32.54 30.79
CA ARG A 6 15.29 -32.07 30.74
C ARG A 6 15.11 -30.77 29.95
N LEU A 7 16.19 -30.01 29.73
CA LEU A 7 16.19 -28.75 28.96
C LEU A 7 16.40 -28.98 27.45
N LEU A 8 16.94 -30.14 27.08
CA LEU A 8 17.19 -30.54 25.69
C LEU A 8 15.93 -30.53 24.79
N PRO A 9 14.76 -31.08 25.20
CA PRO A 9 13.57 -31.06 24.34
C PRO A 9 12.97 -29.66 24.17
N ALA A 10 13.11 -28.79 25.18
CA ALA A 10 12.64 -27.41 25.12
C ALA A 10 13.46 -26.59 24.11
N PHE A 11 14.78 -26.83 24.05
CA PHE A 11 15.67 -26.16 23.10
C PHE A 11 15.42 -26.60 21.65
N THR A 12 15.14 -27.88 21.42
CA THR A 12 14.77 -28.38 20.08
C THR A 12 13.41 -27.87 19.60
N LEU A 13 12.44 -27.69 20.51
CA LEU A 13 11.13 -27.12 20.18
C LEU A 13 11.24 -25.64 19.80
N LEU A 14 12.09 -24.88 20.50
CA LEU A 14 12.34 -23.46 20.22
C LEU A 14 13.05 -23.25 18.87
N SER A 15 13.92 -24.17 18.47
CA SER A 15 14.67 -24.10 17.20
C SER A 15 13.79 -24.29 15.96
N PHE A 16 12.65 -24.99 16.07
CA PHE A 16 11.74 -25.24 14.96
C PHE A 16 10.91 -24.01 14.56
N CYS A 17 10.80 -23.01 15.44
CA CYS A 17 10.05 -21.78 15.17
C CYS A 17 10.76 -20.80 14.22
N PHE A 18 12.04 -20.99 13.93
CA PHE A 18 12.82 -20.05 13.10
C PHE A 18 12.78 -20.35 11.59
N PHE A 19 12.19 -21.46 11.15
CA PHE A 19 12.17 -21.85 9.73
C PHE A 19 10.90 -21.43 8.97
N SER A 20 10.00 -20.66 9.57
CA SER A 20 8.74 -20.24 8.94
C SER A 20 8.83 -18.89 8.20
N CYS A 21 9.87 -18.69 7.38
CA CYS A 21 9.88 -17.62 6.40
C CYS A 21 9.79 -18.24 5.00
N GLY A 22 8.58 -18.30 4.45
CA GLY A 22 8.35 -18.79 3.09
C GLY A 22 8.76 -17.74 2.07
N GLU A 23 9.30 -18.16 0.93
CA GLU A 23 9.58 -17.28 -0.20
C GLU A 23 8.29 -16.59 -0.68
N ASN A 24 8.24 -15.27 -0.51
CA ASN A 24 7.20 -14.43 -1.11
C ASN A 24 7.55 -14.24 -2.59
N LYS A 25 7.10 -15.14 -3.47
CA LYS A 25 7.11 -14.86 -4.91
C LYS A 25 6.10 -13.74 -5.15
N THR A 26 6.57 -12.49 -5.17
CA THR A 26 5.74 -11.34 -5.53
C THR A 26 5.34 -11.51 -7.00
N PRO A 27 4.04 -11.63 -7.31
CA PRO A 27 3.59 -11.65 -8.69
C PRO A 27 4.03 -10.35 -9.38
N ASP A 28 4.46 -10.45 -10.63
CA ASP A 28 4.74 -9.26 -11.45
C ASP A 28 3.41 -8.65 -11.89
N TYR A 29 2.94 -7.66 -11.12
CA TYR A 29 1.70 -6.93 -11.41
C TYR A 29 1.88 -5.88 -12.51
N SER A 30 3.10 -5.62 -13.00
CA SER A 30 3.34 -4.56 -13.99
C SER A 30 2.65 -4.83 -15.32
N LEU A 31 2.56 -6.10 -15.73
CA LEU A 31 1.81 -6.52 -16.91
C LEU A 31 0.31 -6.28 -16.73
N LEU A 32 -0.23 -6.65 -15.56
CA LEU A 32 -1.65 -6.47 -15.25
C LEU A 32 -2.03 -4.99 -15.24
N VAL A 33 -1.19 -4.12 -14.64
CA VAL A 33 -1.43 -2.67 -14.60
C VAL A 33 -1.42 -2.05 -15.98
N LYS A 34 -0.50 -2.49 -16.87
CA LYS A 34 -0.48 -2.05 -18.26
C LYS A 34 -1.74 -2.44 -19.04
N GLU A 35 -2.35 -3.58 -18.72
CA GLU A 35 -3.59 -4.04 -19.36
C GLU A 35 -4.84 -3.26 -18.89
N MET A 36 -4.81 -2.62 -17.72
CA MET A 36 -5.97 -1.90 -17.15
C MET A 36 -6.32 -0.59 -17.87
N ASN A 37 -5.54 -0.14 -18.85
CA ASN A 37 -5.80 1.08 -19.66
C ASN A 37 -6.18 2.31 -18.81
N LEU A 38 -5.48 2.50 -17.69
CA LEU A 38 -5.79 3.56 -16.73
C LEU A 38 -5.57 4.95 -17.32
N LYS A 39 -6.44 5.89 -16.94
CA LYS A 39 -6.22 7.31 -17.20
C LYS A 39 -4.95 7.78 -16.51
N THR A 40 -4.14 8.54 -17.22
CA THR A 40 -2.88 9.11 -16.72
C THR A 40 -2.77 10.59 -17.13
N GLY A 41 -1.88 11.32 -16.47
CA GLY A 41 -1.60 12.72 -16.79
C GLY A 41 -1.72 13.64 -15.57
N ALA A 42 -1.69 14.94 -15.84
CA ALA A 42 -1.88 15.96 -14.82
C ALA A 42 -3.31 15.93 -14.26
N VAL A 43 -3.41 16.18 -12.96
CA VAL A 43 -4.69 16.37 -12.27
C VAL A 43 -5.18 17.77 -12.57
N ILE A 44 -6.44 17.89 -12.99
CA ILE A 44 -7.11 19.15 -13.23
C ILE A 44 -8.11 19.37 -12.10
N SER A 45 -7.99 20.49 -11.38
CA SER A 45 -8.94 20.88 -10.34
C SER A 45 -9.64 22.18 -10.72
N CYS A 46 -10.90 22.31 -10.29
CA CYS A 46 -11.69 23.54 -10.44
C CYS A 46 -12.03 24.07 -9.06
N GLY A 47 -11.83 25.36 -8.83
CA GLY A 47 -12.15 26.01 -7.55
C GLY A 47 -11.10 27.01 -7.12
N PRO A 48 -11.36 27.78 -6.05
CA PRO A 48 -10.34 28.59 -5.41
C PRO A 48 -9.23 27.68 -4.86
N ALA A 49 -7.99 28.16 -4.91
CA ALA A 49 -6.86 27.49 -4.28
C ALA A 49 -7.18 27.12 -2.83
N ASP A 50 -6.81 25.90 -2.44
CA ASP A 50 -7.00 25.30 -1.10
C ASP A 50 -8.48 25.05 -0.71
N LYS A 51 -9.41 25.16 -1.67
CA LYS A 51 -10.86 24.94 -1.48
C LYS A 51 -11.50 24.19 -2.63
N GLU A 52 -10.69 23.50 -3.44
CA GLU A 52 -11.16 22.71 -4.57
C GLU A 52 -11.97 21.49 -4.10
N PHE A 53 -11.57 20.90 -2.96
CA PHE A 53 -12.15 19.67 -2.42
C PHE A 53 -12.40 19.73 -0.92
N GLY A 54 -13.20 18.80 -0.40
CA GLY A 54 -13.32 18.57 1.03
C GLY A 54 -12.04 18.02 1.67
N GLU A 55 -11.98 18.01 3.00
CA GLU A 55 -10.83 17.47 3.74
C GLU A 55 -11.06 16.00 4.11
N VAL A 56 -10.11 15.15 3.71
CA VAL A 56 -10.04 13.74 4.07
C VAL A 56 -8.57 13.36 4.28
N SER A 57 -8.28 12.60 5.33
CA SER A 57 -6.94 12.11 5.64
C SER A 57 -7.01 10.74 6.33
N PHE A 58 -6.35 9.75 5.72
CA PHE A 58 -6.17 8.41 6.25
C PHE A 58 -4.70 8.16 6.56
N ALA A 59 -4.45 7.59 7.74
CA ALA A 59 -3.15 7.04 8.07
C ALA A 59 -3.02 5.67 7.38
N ILE A 60 -2.19 5.60 6.35
CA ILE A 60 -1.89 4.36 5.64
C ILE A 60 -0.42 3.97 5.81
N SER A 61 -0.13 2.68 5.73
CA SER A 61 1.24 2.16 5.70
C SER A 61 1.81 2.31 4.29
N ALA A 62 2.27 3.51 3.95
CA ALA A 62 2.92 3.82 2.67
C ALA A 62 4.07 4.82 2.87
N ASN A 63 4.88 5.03 1.84
CA ASN A 63 5.82 6.15 1.82
C ASN A 63 5.04 7.50 1.80
N PRO A 64 5.66 8.62 2.18
CA PRO A 64 4.96 9.91 2.29
C PRO A 64 4.26 10.36 1.01
N GLU A 65 4.91 10.19 -0.16
CA GLU A 65 4.39 10.59 -1.47
C GLU A 65 3.14 9.76 -1.85
N ALA A 66 3.20 8.44 -1.71
CA ALA A 66 2.08 7.56 -1.96
C ALA A 66 0.92 7.79 -0.96
N ALA A 67 1.23 8.16 0.28
CA ALA A 67 0.20 8.54 1.27
C ALA A 67 -0.49 9.86 0.93
N GLU A 68 0.25 10.85 0.41
CA GLU A 68 -0.30 12.12 -0.06
C GLU A 68 -1.19 11.91 -1.29
N ASP A 69 -0.69 11.18 -2.30
CA ASP A 69 -1.45 10.84 -3.50
C ASP A 69 -2.69 10.00 -3.16
N PHE A 70 -2.60 9.03 -2.25
CA PHE A 70 -3.76 8.25 -1.81
C PHE A 70 -4.85 9.16 -1.23
N ASN A 71 -4.48 10.08 -0.35
CA ASN A 71 -5.42 10.99 0.26
C ASN A 71 -6.02 11.97 -0.77
N LEU A 72 -5.23 12.45 -1.74
CA LEU A 72 -5.74 13.25 -2.85
C LEU A 72 -6.75 12.46 -3.69
N GLY A 73 -6.42 11.22 -4.07
CA GLY A 73 -7.33 10.33 -4.81
C GLY A 73 -8.66 10.14 -4.09
N VAL A 74 -8.64 9.96 -2.77
CA VAL A 74 -9.87 9.83 -1.99
C VAL A 74 -10.66 11.14 -1.90
N LYS A 75 -10.00 12.30 -1.77
CA LYS A 75 -10.68 13.62 -1.82
C LYS A 75 -11.40 13.82 -3.16
N LEU A 76 -10.77 13.43 -4.27
CA LEU A 76 -11.36 13.49 -5.61
C LEU A 76 -12.57 12.57 -5.74
N LEU A 77 -12.50 11.33 -5.24
CA LEU A 77 -13.65 10.41 -5.20
C LEU A 77 -14.83 11.00 -4.40
N HIS A 78 -14.56 11.61 -3.25
CA HIS A 78 -15.59 12.28 -2.44
C HIS A 78 -16.11 13.58 -3.06
N SER A 79 -15.42 14.10 -4.06
CA SER A 79 -15.82 15.29 -4.82
C SER A 79 -16.39 14.93 -6.20
N PHE A 80 -16.61 13.64 -6.48
CA PHE A 80 -17.14 13.12 -7.75
C PHE A 80 -16.22 13.35 -8.98
N GLU A 81 -14.93 13.62 -8.75
CA GLU A 81 -13.92 13.82 -9.80
C GLU A 81 -13.26 12.48 -10.17
N TYR A 82 -14.04 11.54 -10.69
CA TYR A 82 -13.61 10.14 -10.87
C TYR A 82 -12.44 9.98 -11.84
N ASP A 83 -12.46 10.72 -12.94
CA ASP A 83 -11.40 10.68 -13.96
C ASP A 83 -10.07 11.19 -13.40
N GLU A 84 -10.12 12.20 -12.55
CA GLU A 84 -8.94 12.75 -11.89
C GLU A 84 -8.46 11.82 -10.78
N ALA A 85 -9.37 11.21 -10.01
CA ALA A 85 -9.01 10.21 -9.02
C ALA A 85 -8.29 9.01 -9.66
N GLU A 86 -8.77 8.53 -10.80
CA GLU A 86 -8.14 7.44 -11.55
C GLU A 86 -6.68 7.78 -11.92
N LYS A 87 -6.43 9.01 -12.42
CA LYS A 87 -5.07 9.47 -12.71
C LYS A 87 -4.16 9.46 -11.49
N VAL A 88 -4.68 9.87 -10.33
CA VAL A 88 -3.91 9.86 -9.07
C VAL A 88 -3.57 8.44 -8.65
N PHE A 89 -4.55 7.52 -8.64
CA PHE A 89 -4.29 6.13 -8.28
C PHE A 89 -3.37 5.43 -9.27
N ALA A 90 -3.44 5.77 -10.56
CA ALA A 90 -2.52 5.28 -11.56
C ALA A 90 -1.05 5.66 -11.29
N ARG A 91 -0.77 6.79 -10.63
CA ARG A 91 0.60 7.18 -10.22
C ARG A 91 1.12 6.37 -9.03
N ILE A 92 0.23 5.89 -8.16
CA ILE A 92 0.62 5.09 -6.99
C ILE A 92 1.08 3.69 -7.40
N ILE A 93 0.50 3.15 -8.48
CA ILE A 93 0.72 1.76 -8.91
C ILE A 93 1.59 1.59 -10.17
N ASN A 94 2.03 2.68 -10.80
CA ASN A 94 2.98 2.69 -11.93
C ASN A 94 4.36 3.18 -11.49
#